data_AF-A0A7R8NZD2-F1
#
_entry.id   AF-A0A7R8NZD2-F1
#
_cell.length_a   1.000
_cell.length_b   1.000
_cell.length_c   1.000
_cell.angle_alpha   90.00
_cell.angle_beta   90.00
_cell.angle_gamma   90.00
#
_symmetry.space_group_name_H-M   'P 1'
#
loop_
_entity.id
_entity.type
_entity.pdbx_description
1 polymer ?
#
loop_
_entity_poly.entity_id
_entity_poly.type
_entity_poly.pdbx_seq_one_letter_code
_entity_poly.pdbx_strand_id
1 'polypeptide(L)'
;MHNGEDGMGTGPGDLRRGVGALETFKKRVDALLADLEGSAAGKSKVAAQKVSRASLSGPNARFAEADGLYTQYNRVHESLISLSKSLGDQIEYLSLGVHAAAVGFDNVDDETRRRFHDIQTRMDREREEAVKQKQRSDDDQFESGWGAK
;
A
#
# COMPACT_ATOMS: atom_id res chain seq x y z
N MET A 1 -30.96 -28.15 40.77
CA MET A 1 -31.08 -27.77 39.34
C MET A 1 -31.55 -26.33 39.29
N HIS A 2 -30.65 -25.39 39.06
CA HIS A 2 -30.97 -24.01 38.71
C HIS A 2 -29.96 -23.62 37.64
N ASN A 3 -30.41 -23.61 36.39
CA ASN A 3 -29.62 -23.18 35.26
C ASN A 3 -29.62 -21.65 35.25
N GLY A 4 -28.45 -21.05 35.42
CA GLY A 4 -28.21 -19.65 35.09
C GLY A 4 -27.72 -19.58 33.65
N GLU A 5 -28.62 -19.23 32.74
CA GLU A 5 -28.25 -18.74 31.41
C GLU A 5 -27.88 -17.26 31.56
N ASP A 6 -26.58 -16.98 31.62
CA ASP A 6 -26.04 -15.64 31.48
C ASP A 6 -26.22 -15.18 30.03
N GLY A 7 -27.35 -14.51 29.77
CA GLY A 7 -27.58 -13.78 28.53
C GLY A 7 -26.60 -12.62 28.41
N MET A 8 -25.49 -12.85 27.70
CA MET A 8 -24.57 -11.81 27.23
C MET A 8 -25.36 -10.86 26.30
N GLY A 9 -25.80 -9.72 26.86
CA GLY A 9 -26.68 -8.78 26.18
C GLY A 9 -26.00 -8.01 25.06
N THR A 10 -26.17 -8.44 23.81
CA THR A 10 -25.92 -7.64 22.61
C THR A 10 -27.09 -6.67 22.39
N GLY A 11 -27.15 -5.60 23.19
CA GLY A 11 -28.21 -4.60 23.11
C GLY A 11 -28.01 -3.58 21.97
N PRO A 12 -29.09 -2.93 21.47
CA PRO A 12 -29.02 -1.88 20.46
C PRO A 12 -28.09 -0.70 20.81
N GLY A 13 -27.86 -0.45 22.10
CA GLY A 13 -26.93 0.57 22.58
C GLY A 13 -25.46 0.22 22.34
N ASP A 14 -25.10 -1.06 22.37
CA ASP A 14 -23.73 -1.51 22.13
C ASP A 14 -23.38 -1.47 20.64
N LEU A 15 -24.34 -1.81 19.77
CA LEU A 15 -24.24 -1.62 18.32
C LEU A 15 -24.06 -0.15 17.96
N ARG A 16 -24.84 0.77 18.55
CA ARG A 16 -24.68 2.22 18.32
C ARG A 16 -23.32 2.74 18.76
N ARG A 17 -22.79 2.26 19.90
CA ARG A 17 -21.44 2.57 20.36
C ARG A 17 -20.39 2.03 19.38
N GLY A 18 -20.58 0.81 18.87
CA GLY A 18 -19.71 0.18 17.88
C GLY A 18 -19.64 0.95 16.56
N VAL A 19 -20.78 1.39 16.02
CA VAL A 19 -20.83 2.22 14.81
C VAL A 19 -20.10 3.55 15.01
N GLY A 20 -20.32 4.24 16.13
CA GLY A 20 -19.60 5.49 16.44
C GLY A 20 -18.08 5.30 16.60
N ALA A 21 -17.65 4.15 17.11
CA ALA A 21 -16.23 3.79 17.19
C ALA A 21 -15.63 3.54 15.79
N LEU A 22 -16.34 2.83 14.92
CA LEU A 22 -15.92 2.60 13.52
C LEU A 22 -15.82 3.90 12.73
N GLU A 23 -16.78 4.82 12.87
CA GLU A 23 -16.71 6.13 12.23
C GLU A 23 -15.51 6.96 12.71
N THR A 24 -15.21 6.91 14.01
CA THR A 24 -14.04 7.59 14.58
C THR A 24 -12.74 6.98 14.06
N PHE A 25 -12.70 5.65 13.94
CA PHE A 25 -11.55 4.95 13.37
C PHE A 25 -11.35 5.34 11.90
N LYS A 26 -12.42 5.33 11.09
CA LYS A 26 -12.37 5.78 9.68
C LYS A 26 -11.74 7.17 9.55
N LYS A 27 -12.20 8.14 10.36
CA LYS A 27 -11.66 9.51 10.34
C LYS A 27 -10.15 9.56 10.60
N ARG A 28 -9.64 8.72 11.51
CA ARG A 28 -8.20 8.64 11.79
C ARG A 28 -7.44 8.01 10.63
N VAL A 29 -7.98 6.97 10.00
CA VAL A 29 -7.39 6.33 8.82
C VAL A 29 -7.36 7.29 7.64
N ASP A 30 -8.44 8.03 7.38
CA ASP A 30 -8.50 9.07 6.35
C ASP A 30 -7.46 10.18 6.59
N ALA A 31 -7.28 10.60 7.85
CA ALA A 31 -6.27 11.58 8.22
C ALA A 31 -4.86 11.06 7.93
N LEU A 32 -4.57 9.79 8.25
CA LEU A 32 -3.27 9.18 7.92
C LEU A 32 -3.02 9.09 6.41
N LEU A 33 -4.05 8.80 5.62
CA LEU A 33 -3.94 8.81 4.15
C LEU A 33 -3.62 10.22 3.63
N ALA A 34 -4.33 11.22 4.13
CA ALA A 34 -4.11 12.62 3.76
C ALA A 34 -2.70 13.11 4.18
N ASP A 35 -2.25 12.74 5.38
CA ASP A 35 -0.92 13.05 5.88
C ASP A 35 0.17 12.40 5.02
N LEU A 36 -0.01 11.13 4.63
CA LEU A 36 0.92 10.43 3.75
C LEU A 36 1.01 11.13 2.38
N GLU A 37 -0.12 11.37 1.71
CA GLU A 37 -0.17 12.01 0.39
C GLU A 37 0.34 13.46 0.42
N GLY A 38 0.12 14.18 1.53
CA GLY A 38 0.64 15.53 1.76
C GLY A 38 2.13 15.59 2.10
N SER A 39 2.69 14.51 2.64
CA SER A 39 4.10 14.45 3.06
C SER A 39 5.08 14.38 1.88
N ALA A 40 6.38 14.53 2.18
CA ALA A 40 7.44 14.28 1.20
C ALA A 40 7.47 12.82 0.69
N ALA A 41 6.86 11.90 1.44
CA ALA A 41 6.74 10.49 1.07
C ALA A 41 5.50 10.22 0.21
N GLY A 42 4.61 11.20 -0.04
CA GLY A 42 3.46 11.02 -0.91
C GLY A 42 3.88 10.64 -2.33
N LYS A 43 3.15 9.72 -2.97
CA LYS A 43 3.55 9.09 -4.24
C LYS A 43 3.92 10.13 -5.30
N SER A 44 3.09 11.17 -5.42
CA SER A 44 3.30 12.26 -6.39
C SER A 44 4.54 13.10 -6.07
N LYS A 45 4.83 13.32 -4.77
CA LYS A 45 6.01 14.07 -4.32
C LYS A 45 7.29 13.28 -4.52
N VAL A 46 7.27 11.99 -4.22
CA VAL A 46 8.40 11.09 -4.49
C VAL A 46 8.63 11.03 -6.00
N ALA A 47 7.60 10.80 -6.83
CA ALA A 47 7.73 10.71 -8.28
C ALA A 47 8.25 11.99 -8.97
N ALA A 48 8.10 13.15 -8.31
CA ALA A 48 8.63 14.42 -8.80
C ALA A 48 10.13 14.59 -8.54
N GLN A 49 10.73 13.84 -7.61
CA GLN A 49 12.15 13.93 -7.26
C GLN A 49 12.99 13.21 -8.32
N LYS A 50 13.15 13.81 -9.50
CA LYS A 50 13.94 13.22 -10.60
C LYS A 50 15.32 13.84 -10.65
N VAL A 51 16.35 13.00 -10.76
CA VAL A 51 17.72 13.41 -11.04
C VAL A 51 18.03 13.03 -12.48
N SER A 52 18.57 13.96 -13.26
CA SER A 52 19.03 13.64 -14.62
C SER A 52 20.43 13.03 -14.56
N ARG A 53 20.78 12.12 -15.49
CA ARG A 53 22.16 11.61 -15.58
C ARG A 53 23.13 12.79 -15.70
N ALA A 54 22.84 13.77 -16.54
CA ALA A 54 23.73 14.91 -16.78
C ALA A 54 24.07 15.68 -15.50
N SER A 55 23.21 15.66 -14.47
CA SER A 55 23.46 16.27 -13.16
C SER A 55 24.55 15.55 -12.34
N LEU A 56 24.91 14.32 -12.70
CA LEU A 56 25.92 13.49 -12.04
C LEU A 56 27.29 13.52 -12.75
N SER A 57 27.43 14.35 -13.80
CA SER A 57 28.66 14.51 -14.58
C SER A 57 28.94 15.97 -14.87
N GLY A 58 30.21 16.36 -14.95
CA GLY A 58 30.58 17.73 -15.36
C GLY A 58 30.28 17.97 -16.85
N PRO A 59 30.09 19.24 -17.28
CA PRO A 59 29.75 19.59 -18.67
C PRO A 59 30.74 19.05 -19.72
N ASN A 60 32.01 18.89 -19.33
CA ASN A 60 33.11 18.49 -20.22
C ASN A 60 33.85 17.22 -19.76
N ALA A 61 33.28 16.45 -18.82
CA ALA A 61 33.91 15.23 -18.31
C ALA A 61 32.88 14.11 -18.16
N ARG A 62 32.99 13.10 -19.02
CA ARG A 62 32.16 11.89 -18.93
C ARG A 62 32.73 11.00 -17.82
N PHE A 63 32.10 11.04 -16.65
CA PHE A 63 32.35 10.08 -15.57
C PHE A 63 31.49 8.84 -15.83
N ALA A 64 32.13 7.70 -16.09
CA ALA A 64 31.43 6.46 -16.44
C ALA A 64 30.70 5.87 -15.22
N GLU A 65 31.28 6.03 -14.04
CA GLU A 65 30.72 5.61 -12.76
C GLU A 65 29.42 6.36 -12.41
N ALA A 66 29.19 7.54 -13.00
CA ALA A 66 27.92 8.25 -12.90
C ALA A 66 26.75 7.44 -13.47
N ASP A 67 26.97 6.54 -14.44
CA ASP A 67 25.93 5.68 -14.98
C ASP A 67 25.49 4.62 -13.95
N GLY A 68 26.44 4.10 -13.17
CA GLY A 68 26.16 3.18 -12.06
C GLY A 68 25.35 3.88 -10.96
N LEU A 69 25.77 5.07 -10.54
CA LEU A 69 25.04 5.85 -9.53
C LEU A 69 23.64 6.23 -10.02
N TYR A 70 23.50 6.67 -11.27
CA TYR A 70 22.20 6.98 -11.88
C TYR A 70 21.25 5.78 -11.89
N THR A 71 21.77 4.60 -12.25
CA THR A 71 21.00 3.35 -12.27
C THR A 71 20.51 2.99 -10.88
N GLN A 72 21.39 3.05 -9.88
CA GLN A 72 21.04 2.72 -8.50
C GLN A 72 20.06 3.73 -7.90
N TYR A 73 20.23 5.02 -8.21
CA TYR A 73 19.28 6.06 -7.83
C TYR A 73 17.89 5.77 -8.37
N ASN A 74 17.76 5.49 -9.68
CA ASN A 74 16.46 5.20 -10.28
C ASN A 74 15.81 3.95 -9.70
N ARG A 75 16.60 2.90 -9.42
CA ARG A 75 16.08 1.70 -8.75
C ARG A 75 15.47 2.02 -7.39
N VAL A 76 16.16 2.80 -6.55
CA VAL A 76 15.65 3.20 -5.22
C VAL A 76 14.44 4.12 -5.38
N HIS A 77 14.51 5.08 -6.30
CA HIS A 77 13.43 6.01 -6.59
C HIS A 77 12.14 5.27 -7.00
N GLU A 78 12.23 4.32 -7.93
CA GLU A 78 11.10 3.48 -8.35
C GLU A 78 10.55 2.64 -7.19
N SER A 79 11.44 2.08 -6.36
CA SER A 79 11.06 1.32 -5.17
C SER A 79 10.28 2.18 -4.18
N LEU A 80 10.70 3.43 -3.96
CA LEU A 80 10.02 4.37 -3.07
C LEU A 80 8.67 4.83 -3.62
N ILE A 81 8.55 5.07 -4.93
CA ILE A 81 7.27 5.38 -5.58
C ILE A 81 6.29 4.21 -5.38
N SER A 82 6.75 2.99 -5.64
CA SER A 82 5.95 1.77 -5.50
C SER A 82 5.50 1.58 -4.05
N LEU A 83 6.42 1.73 -3.10
CA LEU A 83 6.12 1.60 -1.67
C LEU A 83 5.08 2.64 -1.21
N SER A 84 5.29 3.90 -1.55
CA SER A 84 4.37 4.99 -1.18
C SER A 84 2.96 4.74 -1.73
N LYS A 85 2.87 4.34 -3.00
CA LYS A 85 1.61 3.97 -3.64
C LYS A 85 0.93 2.80 -2.91
N SER A 86 1.65 1.70 -2.68
CA SER A 86 1.09 0.50 -2.05
C SER A 86 0.62 0.78 -0.61
N LEU A 87 1.35 1.61 0.13
CA LEU A 87 0.95 2.06 1.46
C LEU A 87 -0.32 2.92 1.40
N GLY A 88 -0.41 3.88 0.48
CA GLY A 88 -1.63 4.66 0.26
C GLY A 88 -2.84 3.78 -0.05
N ASP A 89 -2.65 2.81 -0.94
CA ASP A 89 -3.67 1.83 -1.33
C ASP A 89 -4.17 1.01 -0.12
N GLN A 90 -3.26 0.55 0.74
CA GLN A 90 -3.61 -0.22 1.94
C GLN A 90 -4.39 0.61 2.96
N ILE A 91 -4.02 1.89 3.17
CA ILE A 91 -4.72 2.79 4.09
C ILE A 91 -6.12 3.14 3.54
N GLU A 92 -6.23 3.41 2.23
CA GLU A 92 -7.52 3.68 1.58
C GLU A 92 -8.43 2.45 1.65
N TYR A 93 -7.92 1.26 1.34
CA TYR A 93 -8.65 0.00 1.45
C TYR A 93 -9.21 -0.22 2.87
N LEU A 94 -8.39 0.05 3.90
CA LEU A 94 -8.81 -0.04 5.29
C LEU A 94 -9.94 0.95 5.62
N SER A 95 -9.85 2.19 5.16
CA SER A 95 -10.90 3.20 5.37
C SER A 95 -12.23 2.78 4.74
N LEU A 96 -12.19 2.28 3.51
CA LEU A 96 -13.37 1.81 2.78
C LEU A 96 -13.99 0.58 3.46
N GLY A 97 -13.17 -0.39 3.91
CA GLY A 97 -13.65 -1.58 4.62
C GLY A 97 -14.33 -1.24 5.95
N VAL A 98 -13.75 -0.30 6.71
CA VAL A 98 -14.35 0.19 7.96
C VAL A 98 -15.66 0.93 7.68
N HIS A 99 -15.71 1.74 6.63
CA HIS A 99 -16.93 2.42 6.23
C HIS A 99 -18.05 1.42 5.90
N ALA A 100 -17.74 0.40 5.09
CA ALA A 100 -18.67 -0.66 4.74
C ALA A 100 -19.17 -1.44 5.98
N ALA A 101 -18.30 -1.67 6.97
CA ALA A 101 -18.68 -2.29 8.24
C ALA A 101 -19.57 -1.39 9.11
N ALA A 102 -19.38 -0.06 9.06
CA ALA A 102 -20.14 0.89 9.86
C ALA A 102 -21.57 1.11 9.36
N VAL A 103 -21.76 1.24 8.03
CA VAL A 103 -23.07 1.52 7.43
C VAL A 103 -23.80 0.26 6.97
N GLY A 104 -23.10 -0.88 6.92
CA GLY A 104 -23.58 -2.13 6.32
C GLY A 104 -23.37 -2.14 4.81
N PHE A 105 -22.88 -3.27 4.27
CA PHE A 105 -22.45 -3.37 2.88
C PHE A 105 -23.53 -2.99 1.85
N ASP A 106 -24.80 -3.27 2.14
CA ASP A 106 -25.94 -2.94 1.28
C ASP A 106 -26.23 -1.43 1.21
N ASN A 107 -25.81 -0.67 2.22
CA ASN A 107 -26.00 0.78 2.31
C ASN A 107 -24.80 1.58 1.79
N VAL A 108 -23.72 0.91 1.38
CA VAL A 108 -22.56 1.56 0.76
C VAL A 108 -22.94 2.07 -0.63
N ASP A 109 -22.48 3.27 -1.00
CA ASP A 109 -22.70 3.79 -2.33
C ASP A 109 -21.87 3.04 -3.40
N ASP A 110 -22.31 3.09 -4.66
CA ASP A 110 -21.68 2.35 -5.75
C ASP A 110 -20.25 2.83 -6.07
N GLU A 111 -19.92 4.10 -5.79
CA GLU A 111 -18.57 4.63 -5.99
C GLU A 111 -17.61 4.02 -4.97
N THR A 112 -17.97 3.98 -3.68
CA THR A 112 -17.21 3.33 -2.62
C THR A 112 -17.01 1.84 -2.93
N ARG A 113 -18.05 1.11 -3.38
CA ARG A 113 -17.92 -0.30 -3.77
C ARG A 113 -16.95 -0.48 -4.93
N ARG A 114 -17.08 0.34 -5.97
CA ARG A 114 -16.17 0.32 -7.12
C ARG A 114 -14.73 0.58 -6.67
N ARG A 115 -14.52 1.62 -5.87
CA ARG A 115 -13.19 2.02 -5.41
C ARG A 115 -12.54 0.94 -4.56
N PHE A 116 -13.30 0.29 -3.68
CA PHE A 116 -12.84 -0.84 -2.89
C PHE A 116 -12.34 -1.98 -3.79
N HIS A 117 -13.13 -2.37 -4.79
CA HIS A 117 -12.78 -3.45 -5.71
C HIS A 117 -11.57 -3.10 -6.58
N ASP A 118 -11.45 -1.84 -7.03
CA ASP A 118 -10.32 -1.36 -7.83
C ASP A 118 -9.01 -1.45 -7.05
N ILE A 119 -9.04 -1.06 -5.76
CA ILE A 119 -7.86 -1.13 -4.89
C ILE A 119 -7.52 -2.58 -4.57
N GLN A 120 -8.52 -3.40 -4.24
CA GLN A 120 -8.33 -4.83 -3.98
C GLN A 120 -7.65 -5.52 -5.17
N THR A 121 -8.20 -5.34 -6.37
CA THR A 121 -7.64 -5.92 -7.60
C THR A 121 -6.19 -5.47 -7.83
N ARG A 122 -5.90 -4.20 -7.54
CA ARG A 122 -4.55 -3.65 -7.68
C ARG A 122 -3.57 -4.28 -6.68
N MET A 123 -3.97 -4.42 -5.42
CA MET A 123 -3.17 -5.05 -4.36
C MET A 123 -2.91 -6.53 -4.65
N ASP A 124 -3.92 -7.26 -5.11
CA ASP A 124 -3.79 -8.68 -5.46
C ASP A 124 -2.78 -8.86 -6.59
N ARG A 125 -2.86 -8.03 -7.63
CA ARG A 125 -1.89 -8.04 -8.72
C ARG A 125 -0.46 -7.73 -8.25
N GLU A 126 -0.28 -6.73 -7.39
CA GLU A 126 1.04 -6.40 -6.82
C GLU A 126 1.62 -7.59 -6.03
N ARG A 127 0.79 -8.28 -5.25
CA ARG A 127 1.20 -9.48 -4.50
C ARG A 127 1.59 -10.62 -5.43
N GLU A 128 0.82 -10.87 -6.49
CA GLU A 128 1.17 -11.89 -7.49
C GLU A 128 2.47 -11.58 -8.22
N GLU A 129 2.69 -10.32 -8.60
CA GLU A 129 3.93 -9.86 -9.24
C GLU A 129 5.14 -10.06 -8.30
N ALA A 130 5.00 -9.72 -7.02
CA ALA A 130 6.05 -9.94 -6.02
C ALA A 130 6.39 -11.43 -5.82
N VAL A 131 5.37 -12.31 -5.81
CA VAL A 131 5.57 -13.76 -5.72
C VAL A 131 6.31 -14.28 -6.95
N LYS A 132 5.90 -13.87 -8.16
CA LYS A 132 6.57 -14.25 -9.42
C LYS A 132 8.01 -13.78 -9.47
N GLN A 133 8.29 -12.56 -9.00
CA GLN A 133 9.64 -12.01 -8.97
C GLN A 133 10.55 -12.80 -8.02
N LYS A 134 10.04 -13.18 -6.85
CA LYS A 134 10.77 -14.00 -5.88
C LYS A 134 11.08 -15.40 -6.42
N GLN A 135 10.12 -16.02 -7.11
CA GLN A 135 10.33 -17.33 -7.74
C GLN A 135 11.43 -17.26 -8.81
N ARG A 136 11.40 -16.26 -9.69
CA ARG A 136 12.44 -16.06 -10.71
C ARG A 136 13.83 -15.87 -10.10
N SER A 137 13.95 -15.08 -9.03
CA SER A 137 15.24 -14.88 -8.37
C SER A 137 15.77 -16.14 -7.69
N ASP A 138 14.88 -16.98 -7.16
CA ASP A 138 15.25 -18.26 -6.54
C ASP A 138 15.71 -19.28 -7.61
N ASP A 139 15.07 -19.28 -8.79
CA ASP A 139 15.46 -20.11 -9.95
C ASP A 139 16.79 -19.68 -10.58
N ASP A 140 17.02 -18.37 -10.77
CA ASP A 140 18.29 -17.84 -11.30
C ASP A 140 19.49 -18.16 -10.36
N GLN A 141 19.26 -18.16 -9.05
CA GLN A 141 20.26 -18.58 -8.05
C GLN A 141 20.54 -20.09 -8.10
N PHE A 142 19.53 -20.91 -8.42
CA PHE A 142 19.69 -22.35 -8.55
C PHE A 142 20.51 -22.72 -9.81
N GLU A 143 20.23 -22.11 -10.97
CA GLU A 143 20.99 -22.39 -12.20
C GLU A 143 22.46 -21.95 -12.11
N SER A 144 22.74 -20.79 -11.50
CA SER A 144 24.09 -20.28 -11.33
C SER A 144 24.93 -21.05 -10.30
N GLY A 145 24.30 -21.78 -9.37
CA GLY A 145 24.95 -22.58 -8.34
C GLY A 145 25.37 -24.00 -8.76
N TRP A 146 24.74 -24.58 -9.79
CA TRP A 146 24.94 -25.97 -10.19
C TRP A 146 25.57 -26.15 -11.60
N GLY A 147 25.86 -25.07 -12.32
CA GLY A 147 26.45 -25.10 -13.68
C GLY A 147 27.96 -24.83 -13.77
N ALA A 148 28.66 -24.59 -12.66
CA ALA A 148 30.09 -24.30 -12.64
C ALA A 148 30.90 -25.49 -12.08
N LYS A 149 31.12 -26.52 -12.89
CA LYS A 149 32.22 -27.47 -12.73
C LYS A 149 32.79 -27.86 -14.09
#